data_AF-A0A1H1GFZ0-F1
#
_entry.id   AF-A0A1H1GFZ0-F1
#
_cell.length_a   1.000
_cell.length_b   1.000
_cell.length_c   1.000
_cell.angle_alpha   90.00
_cell.angle_beta   90.00
_cell.angle_gamma   90.00
#
_symmetry.space_group_name_H-M   'P 1'
#
loop_
_entity.id
_entity.type
_entity.pdbx_description
1 polymer ?
#
loop_
_entity_poly.entity_id
_entity_poly.type
_entity_poly.pdbx_seq_one_letter_code
_entity_poly.pdbx_strand_id
1 'polypeptide(L)'
;MSLAITHFVVGATATMLVVIFFLPRVRFPRTLMVLGGLWAMIPDLNKVVPSELGFVDAVHDSAWANVFWAHHFLDTVDPSDTTKAAVLALAVFFLVSLVAEGVGYHLRFSEPASNGGRTRTSSPFETATESRASASSGAFAASPPFRLAYGVRQAGGLCSVVVGTGLLSFVFRTPEYTGLLAGIGLLLELSGLVVLLEGIDPDEFARRVPSWVSTGTKTALTLGSSLVVVALLVTLSNVTPLSVAYAGISVLVVLQLVRLWELPI
;
A
#
# COMPACT_ATOMS: atom_id res chain seq x y z
N MET A 1 25.14 7.07 -13.25
CA MET A 1 24.25 5.91 -13.21
C MET A 1 24.35 5.35 -11.80
N SER A 2 23.27 4.78 -11.30
CA SER A 2 23.26 4.07 -10.03
C SER A 2 23.50 2.59 -10.27
N LEU A 3 24.01 1.90 -9.25
CA LEU A 3 24.23 0.47 -9.33
C LEU A 3 22.92 -0.26 -9.63
N ALA A 4 22.95 -1.24 -10.52
CA ALA A 4 21.78 -2.05 -10.89
C ALA A 4 21.05 -2.67 -9.68
N ILE A 5 21.80 -2.99 -8.61
CA ILE A 5 21.21 -3.44 -7.34
C ILE A 5 20.37 -2.37 -6.65
N THR A 6 20.73 -1.09 -6.75
CA THR A 6 19.93 0.03 -6.25
C THR A 6 18.59 0.06 -6.98
N HIS A 7 18.58 -0.02 -8.31
CA HIS A 7 17.35 -0.05 -9.11
C HIS A 7 16.45 -1.23 -8.72
N PHE A 8 17.02 -2.44 -8.65
CA PHE A 8 16.29 -3.63 -8.22
C PHE A 8 15.64 -3.44 -6.85
N VAL A 9 16.41 -2.97 -5.87
CA VAL A 9 15.97 -2.84 -4.48
C VAL A 9 14.91 -1.74 -4.35
N VAL A 10 15.05 -0.62 -5.05
CA VAL A 10 14.04 0.45 -5.08
C VAL A 10 12.75 -0.04 -5.73
N GLY A 11 12.83 -0.73 -6.87
CA GLY A 11 11.67 -1.32 -7.53
C GLY A 11 10.95 -2.36 -6.68
N ALA A 12 11.71 -3.23 -6.02
CA ALA A 12 11.18 -4.23 -5.09
C ALA A 12 10.51 -3.56 -3.89
N THR A 13 11.14 -2.54 -3.31
CA THR A 13 10.59 -1.75 -2.19
C THR A 13 9.27 -1.10 -2.58
N ALA A 14 9.25 -0.38 -3.70
CA ALA A 14 8.08 0.35 -4.16
C ALA A 14 6.93 -0.61 -4.47
N THR A 15 7.23 -1.74 -5.13
CA THR A 15 6.24 -2.78 -5.41
C THR A 15 5.71 -3.42 -4.13
N MET A 16 6.58 -3.66 -3.15
CA MET A 16 6.16 -4.21 -1.86
C MET A 16 5.24 -3.25 -1.11
N LEU A 17 5.54 -1.95 -1.09
CA LEU A 17 4.66 -0.92 -0.54
C LEU A 17 3.31 -0.90 -1.26
N VAL A 18 3.31 -0.94 -2.58
CA VAL A 18 2.08 -1.05 -3.38
C VAL A 18 1.28 -2.28 -2.98
N VAL A 19 1.93 -3.44 -2.90
CA VAL A 19 1.30 -4.70 -2.55
C VAL A 19 0.69 -4.69 -1.14
N ILE A 20 1.41 -4.18 -0.14
CA ILE A 20 0.95 -4.18 1.26
C ILE A 20 -0.21 -3.20 1.46
N PHE A 21 -0.09 -1.99 0.91
CA PHE A 21 -1.00 -0.90 1.24
C PHE A 21 -2.17 -0.78 0.27
N PHE A 22 -2.03 -1.25 -0.98
CA PHE A 22 -3.00 -1.01 -2.04
C PHE A 22 -3.65 -2.27 -2.59
N LEU A 23 -2.98 -3.43 -2.55
CA LEU A 23 -3.56 -4.66 -3.11
C LEU A 23 -4.29 -5.47 -2.02
N PRO A 24 -5.56 -5.86 -2.25
CA PRO A 24 -6.26 -6.77 -1.36
C PRO A 24 -5.58 -8.15 -1.36
N ARG A 25 -5.35 -8.69 -0.16
CA ARG A 25 -4.81 -10.03 0.18
C ARG A 25 -4.30 -10.87 -1.01
N VAL A 26 -3.18 -10.46 -1.62
CA VAL A 26 -2.55 -11.25 -2.68
C VAL A 26 -1.88 -12.51 -2.10
N ARG A 27 -2.00 -13.62 -2.83
CA ARG A 27 -1.45 -14.92 -2.42
C ARG A 27 0.08 -14.97 -2.43
N PHE A 28 0.71 -14.22 -3.35
CA PHE A 28 2.15 -14.26 -3.62
C PHE A 28 2.82 -12.86 -3.56
N PRO A 29 2.74 -12.13 -2.43
CA PRO A 29 3.27 -10.77 -2.33
C PRO A 29 4.78 -10.70 -2.58
N ARG A 30 5.53 -11.70 -2.11
CA ARG A 30 6.98 -11.80 -2.31
C ARG A 30 7.37 -12.00 -3.77
N THR A 31 6.57 -12.74 -4.54
CA THR A 31 6.79 -12.91 -5.98
C THR A 31 6.58 -11.59 -6.71
N LEU A 32 5.51 -10.85 -6.37
CA LEU A 32 5.26 -9.52 -6.93
C LEU A 32 6.39 -8.54 -6.59
N MET A 33 6.90 -8.57 -5.36
CA MET A 33 8.08 -7.79 -4.96
C MET A 33 9.30 -8.07 -5.85
N VAL A 34 9.64 -9.35 -6.08
CA VAL A 34 10.77 -9.72 -6.96
C VAL A 34 10.53 -9.27 -8.39
N LEU A 35 9.31 -9.49 -8.93
CA LEU A 35 8.95 -9.00 -10.27
C LEU A 35 9.05 -7.48 -10.38
N GLY A 36 8.70 -6.76 -9.31
CA GLY A 36 8.86 -5.32 -9.19
C GLY A 36 10.31 -4.84 -9.26
N GLY A 37 11.21 -5.56 -8.59
CA GLY A 37 12.65 -5.32 -8.70
C GLY A 37 13.18 -5.62 -10.09
N LEU A 38 12.79 -6.74 -10.69
CA LEU A 38 13.16 -7.09 -12.06
C LEU A 38 12.63 -6.07 -13.08
N TRP A 39 11.42 -5.55 -12.87
CA TRP A 39 10.85 -4.48 -13.70
C TRP A 39 11.74 -3.23 -13.67
N ALA A 40 12.21 -2.81 -12.49
CA ALA A 40 13.11 -1.66 -12.37
C ALA A 40 14.47 -1.84 -13.06
N MET A 41 14.91 -3.09 -13.25
CA MET A 41 16.16 -3.43 -13.92
C MET A 41 16.06 -3.52 -15.44
N ILE A 42 14.87 -3.41 -16.05
CA ILE A 42 14.73 -3.54 -17.50
C ILE A 42 15.61 -2.55 -18.27
N PRO A 43 15.72 -1.26 -17.88
CA PRO A 43 16.61 -0.33 -18.55
C PRO A 43 18.10 -0.72 -18.45
N ASP A 44 18.53 -1.31 -17.33
CA ASP A 44 19.92 -1.77 -17.10
C ASP A 44 20.35 -2.89 -18.07
N LEU A 45 19.42 -3.50 -18.82
CA LEU A 45 19.76 -4.48 -19.84
C LEU A 45 20.70 -3.92 -20.91
N ASN A 46 20.77 -2.60 -21.08
CA ASN A 46 21.75 -1.97 -21.97
C ASN A 46 23.21 -2.30 -21.62
N LYS A 47 23.50 -2.69 -20.37
CA LYS A 47 24.85 -3.10 -19.95
C LYS A 47 25.23 -4.52 -20.40
N VAL A 48 24.24 -5.34 -20.74
CA VAL A 48 24.43 -6.77 -21.05
C VAL A 48 24.13 -7.05 -22.51
N VAL A 49 23.20 -6.32 -23.10
CA VAL A 49 22.82 -6.43 -24.50
C VAL A 49 23.87 -5.71 -25.37
N PRO A 50 24.27 -6.28 -26.53
CA PRO A 50 25.16 -5.60 -27.46
C PRO A 50 24.62 -4.22 -27.86
N SER A 51 25.50 -3.21 -27.90
CA SER A 51 25.16 -1.82 -28.24
C SER A 51 24.62 -1.63 -29.65
N GLU A 52 24.74 -2.64 -30.50
CA GLU A 52 24.14 -2.72 -31.84
C GLU A 52 22.60 -2.62 -31.79
N LEU A 53 22.00 -2.94 -30.64
CA LEU A 53 20.56 -2.80 -30.37
C LEU A 53 20.24 -1.43 -29.71
N GLY A 54 20.71 -0.34 -30.31
CA GLY A 54 20.65 1.04 -29.78
C GLY A 54 19.26 1.57 -29.34
N PHE A 55 18.19 0.82 -29.59
CA PHE A 55 16.89 1.04 -28.94
C PHE A 55 16.96 0.92 -27.41
N VAL A 56 17.72 -0.04 -26.87
CA VAL A 56 17.79 -0.26 -25.40
C VAL A 56 18.49 0.92 -24.72
N ASP A 57 19.59 1.39 -25.30
CA ASP A 57 20.27 2.62 -24.86
C ASP A 57 19.35 3.84 -24.95
N ALA A 58 18.62 3.99 -26.06
CA ALA A 58 17.67 5.09 -26.23
C ALA A 58 16.54 5.07 -25.19
N VAL A 59 16.07 3.90 -24.78
CA VAL A 59 15.08 3.78 -23.69
C VAL A 59 15.72 4.16 -22.36
N HIS A 60 16.88 3.60 -22.03
CA HIS A 60 17.63 3.85 -20.79
C HIS A 60 17.89 5.34 -20.57
N ASP A 61 18.40 6.04 -21.59
CA ASP A 61 18.79 7.45 -21.49
C ASP A 61 17.61 8.42 -21.63
N SER A 62 16.39 7.91 -21.80
CA SER A 62 15.19 8.73 -21.97
C SER A 62 14.38 8.87 -20.68
N ALA A 63 13.52 9.89 -20.67
CA ALA A 63 12.49 10.06 -19.64
C ALA A 63 11.57 8.84 -19.47
N TRP A 64 11.44 7.97 -20.49
CA TRP A 64 10.62 6.77 -20.44
C TRP A 64 11.17 5.72 -19.48
N ALA A 65 12.47 5.71 -19.20
CA ALA A 65 13.03 4.79 -18.20
C ALA A 65 12.40 5.01 -16.81
N ASN A 66 11.82 6.18 -16.54
CA ASN A 66 11.11 6.43 -15.28
C ASN A 66 9.85 5.57 -15.07
N VAL A 67 9.30 4.95 -16.11
CA VAL A 67 8.21 3.95 -15.98
C VAL A 67 8.69 2.71 -15.21
N PHE A 68 9.99 2.43 -15.22
CA PHE A 68 10.63 1.34 -14.50
C PHE A 68 11.05 1.80 -13.10
N TRP A 69 10.08 2.26 -12.31
CA TRP A 69 10.28 2.75 -10.94
C TRP A 69 11.25 3.94 -10.82
N ALA A 70 11.04 4.97 -11.65
CA ALA A 70 11.82 6.21 -11.65
C ALA A 70 13.32 5.99 -11.94
N HIS A 71 13.65 5.00 -12.77
CA HIS A 71 15.02 4.60 -13.10
C HIS A 71 15.92 5.79 -13.50
N HIS A 72 15.55 6.56 -14.54
CA HIS A 72 16.36 7.70 -14.99
C HIS A 72 16.55 8.77 -13.92
N PHE A 73 15.54 9.00 -13.06
CA PHE A 73 15.68 9.91 -11.93
C PHE A 73 16.72 9.40 -10.92
N LEU A 74 16.72 8.11 -10.59
CA LEU A 74 17.71 7.50 -9.69
C LEU A 74 19.13 7.64 -10.25
N ASP A 75 19.31 7.41 -11.55
CA ASP A 75 20.58 7.62 -12.26
C ASP A 75 21.08 9.07 -12.21
N THR A 76 20.15 10.03 -12.23
CA THR A 76 20.47 11.46 -12.17
C THR A 76 20.87 11.88 -10.75
N VAL A 77 20.23 11.31 -9.73
CA VAL A 77 20.47 11.64 -8.31
C VAL A 77 21.72 10.94 -7.76
N ASP A 78 22.04 9.75 -8.25
CA ASP A 78 23.27 9.01 -7.91
C ASP A 78 24.10 8.78 -9.18
N PRO A 79 24.71 9.82 -9.77
CA PRO A 79 25.43 9.69 -11.04
C PRO A 79 26.74 8.89 -10.91
N SER A 80 27.26 8.71 -9.69
CA SER A 80 28.57 8.14 -9.39
C SER A 80 28.53 6.70 -8.88
N ASP A 81 27.44 5.96 -9.08
CA ASP A 81 27.32 4.55 -8.67
C ASP A 81 27.71 4.29 -7.21
N THR A 82 27.25 5.14 -6.28
CA THR A 82 27.80 5.11 -4.93
C THR A 82 27.31 3.89 -4.15
N THR A 83 28.25 3.15 -3.54
CA THR A 83 27.91 2.06 -2.60
C THR A 83 27.03 2.55 -1.44
N LYS A 84 27.15 3.83 -1.07
CA LYS A 84 26.32 4.47 -0.04
C LYS A 84 24.83 4.48 -0.41
N ALA A 85 24.49 4.85 -1.65
CA ALA A 85 23.10 4.84 -2.11
C ALA A 85 22.52 3.42 -2.12
N ALA A 86 23.30 2.44 -2.61
CA ALA A 86 22.89 1.03 -2.61
C ALA A 86 22.65 0.48 -1.19
N VAL A 87 23.55 0.78 -0.24
CA VAL A 87 23.40 0.37 1.18
C VAL A 87 22.16 1.01 1.81
N LEU A 88 21.92 2.29 1.55
CA LEU A 88 20.73 2.99 2.05
C LEU A 88 19.45 2.37 1.47
N ALA A 89 19.40 2.12 0.16
CA ALA A 89 18.27 1.46 -0.49
C ALA A 89 18.00 0.07 0.11
N LEU A 90 19.05 -0.72 0.34
CA LEU A 90 18.94 -2.04 0.99
C LEU A 90 18.41 -1.94 2.42
N ALA A 91 18.87 -0.96 3.20
CA ALA A 91 18.38 -0.74 4.57
C ALA A 91 16.88 -0.38 4.57
N VAL A 92 16.45 0.49 3.66
CA VAL A 92 15.03 0.85 3.48
C VAL A 92 14.21 -0.36 3.06
N PHE A 93 14.67 -1.12 2.07
CA PHE A 93 14.00 -2.34 1.61
C PHE A 93 13.84 -3.38 2.72
N PHE A 94 14.88 -3.59 3.52
CA PHE A 94 14.85 -4.49 4.66
C PHE A 94 13.80 -4.04 5.69
N LEU A 95 13.77 -2.75 6.03
CA LEU A 95 12.78 -2.19 6.94
C LEU A 95 11.35 -2.38 6.42
N VAL A 96 11.12 -2.07 5.14
CA VAL A 96 9.81 -2.24 4.49
C VAL A 96 9.40 -3.71 4.50
N SER A 97 10.32 -4.62 4.21
CA SER A 97 10.06 -6.07 4.23
C SER A 97 9.70 -6.58 5.64
N LEU A 98 10.37 -6.08 6.68
CA LEU A 98 10.02 -6.41 8.07
C LEU A 98 8.62 -5.91 8.44
N VAL A 99 8.29 -4.68 8.08
CA VAL A 99 6.94 -4.12 8.29
C VAL A 99 5.91 -4.96 7.55
N ALA A 100 6.20 -5.32 6.31
CA ALA A 100 5.33 -6.13 5.46
C ALA A 100 5.01 -7.50 6.06
N GLU A 101 6.05 -8.22 6.47
CA GLU A 101 5.93 -9.53 7.09
C GLU A 101 5.22 -9.44 8.44
N GLY A 102 5.53 -8.41 9.23
CA GLY A 102 4.81 -8.12 10.47
C GLY A 102 3.31 -7.96 10.23
N VAL A 103 2.93 -7.07 9.30
CA VAL A 103 1.52 -6.85 8.93
C VAL A 103 0.88 -8.15 8.42
N GLY A 104 1.54 -8.88 7.52
CA GLY A 104 1.04 -10.13 6.97
C GLY A 104 0.84 -11.23 8.01
N TYR A 105 1.77 -11.36 8.97
CA TYR A 105 1.65 -12.25 10.11
C TYR A 105 0.43 -11.87 10.97
N HIS A 106 0.29 -10.58 11.31
CA HIS A 106 -0.85 -10.11 12.09
C HIS A 106 -2.19 -10.41 11.43
N LEU A 107 -2.32 -10.18 10.11
CA LEU A 107 -3.57 -10.44 9.41
C LEU A 107 -3.95 -11.94 9.36
N ARG A 108 -2.97 -12.84 9.29
CA ARG A 108 -3.23 -14.30 9.23
C ARG A 108 -3.56 -14.91 10.59
N PHE A 109 -2.94 -14.43 11.66
CA PHE A 109 -3.11 -15.01 13.00
C PHE A 109 -4.20 -14.30 13.83
N SER A 110 -4.73 -13.17 13.35
CA SER A 110 -5.86 -12.49 14.00
C SER A 110 -7.21 -13.07 13.62
N GLU A 111 -7.28 -14.00 12.65
CA GLU A 111 -8.51 -14.73 12.36
C GLU A 111 -8.73 -15.70 13.52
N PRO A 112 -9.65 -15.41 14.46
CA PRO A 112 -9.92 -16.32 15.57
C PRO A 112 -10.31 -17.62 14.90
N ALA A 113 -9.69 -18.74 15.26
CA ALA A 113 -10.05 -20.05 14.75
C ALA A 113 -11.56 -20.18 14.88
N SER A 114 -12.29 -19.87 13.80
CA SER A 114 -13.72 -19.67 13.87
C SER A 114 -14.22 -21.06 14.15
N ASN A 115 -14.63 -21.25 15.40
CA ASN A 115 -14.98 -22.51 16.00
C ASN A 115 -15.47 -23.48 14.92
N GLY A 116 -14.60 -24.40 14.51
CA GLY A 116 -15.01 -25.64 13.83
C GLY A 116 -15.90 -26.51 14.73
N GLY A 117 -16.50 -25.93 15.77
CA GLY A 117 -17.64 -26.43 16.50
C GLY A 117 -18.89 -26.34 15.65
N ARG A 118 -18.98 -27.22 14.64
CA ARG A 118 -20.17 -27.89 14.11
C ARG A 118 -19.71 -28.65 12.87
N THR A 119 -19.71 -29.97 12.84
CA THR A 119 -20.75 -30.86 13.34
C THR A 119 -20.13 -32.07 14.03
N ARG A 120 -20.13 -32.06 15.38
CA ARG A 120 -20.31 -33.31 16.12
C ARG A 120 -21.69 -33.80 15.69
N THR A 121 -21.72 -34.75 14.76
CA THR A 121 -22.89 -35.55 14.43
C THR A 121 -23.44 -36.02 15.77
N SER A 122 -24.58 -35.47 16.15
CA SER A 122 -25.35 -35.94 17.29
C SER A 122 -25.75 -37.38 16.99
N SER A 123 -24.97 -38.32 17.52
CA SER A 123 -25.48 -39.64 17.86
C SER A 123 -26.74 -39.41 18.71
N PRO A 124 -27.90 -40.01 18.39
CA PRO A 124 -29.14 -39.81 19.15
C PRO A 124 -29.13 -40.44 20.55
N PHE A 125 -28.00 -40.94 21.04
CA PHE A 125 -27.96 -41.81 22.21
C PHE A 125 -26.89 -41.35 23.20
N GLU A 126 -27.15 -40.27 23.93
CA GLU A 126 -26.41 -40.01 25.16
C GLU A 126 -27.31 -39.39 26.23
N THR A 127 -27.46 -40.18 27.28
CA THR A 127 -28.34 -40.08 28.42
C THR A 127 -28.06 -38.85 29.28
N ALA A 128 -29.15 -38.29 29.80
CA ALA A 128 -29.16 -37.16 30.71
C ALA A 128 -28.54 -37.50 32.07
N THR A 129 -27.34 -36.99 32.35
CA THR A 129 -26.90 -36.68 33.72
C THR A 129 -25.74 -35.69 33.70
N GLU A 130 -25.95 -34.53 34.33
CA GLU A 130 -24.98 -33.69 35.08
C GLU A 130 -23.59 -33.41 34.47
N SER A 131 -23.14 -32.17 34.34
CA SER A 131 -22.75 -31.40 35.52
C SER A 131 -22.44 -29.95 35.15
N ARG A 132 -23.05 -29.03 35.91
CA ARG A 132 -22.63 -27.64 36.05
C ARG A 132 -21.23 -27.63 36.67
N ALA A 133 -20.19 -27.46 35.85
CA ALA A 133 -18.87 -27.08 36.34
C ALA A 133 -18.30 -25.96 35.46
N SER A 134 -18.46 -24.75 35.98
CA SER A 134 -17.44 -23.70 35.96
C SER A 134 -16.95 -23.26 34.58
N ALA A 135 -17.77 -22.39 34.00
CA ALA A 135 -17.33 -21.33 33.12
C ALA A 135 -16.28 -20.45 33.82
N SER A 136 -15.03 -20.89 33.88
CA SER A 136 -13.90 -19.96 33.91
C SER A 136 -13.72 -19.49 32.47
N SER A 137 -14.45 -18.43 32.15
CA SER A 137 -14.16 -17.53 31.04
C SER A 137 -12.72 -17.06 31.19
N GLY A 138 -11.79 -17.88 30.69
CA GLY A 138 -10.43 -17.48 30.38
C GLY A 138 -10.55 -16.41 29.32
N ALA A 139 -10.75 -15.17 29.76
CA ALA A 139 -10.35 -14.01 29.02
C ALA A 139 -8.85 -14.20 28.81
N PHE A 140 -8.50 -14.91 27.73
CA PHE A 140 -7.17 -14.90 27.17
C PHE A 140 -6.91 -13.43 26.88
N ALA A 141 -6.29 -12.77 27.85
CA ALA A 141 -5.82 -11.41 27.74
C ALA A 141 -4.96 -11.41 26.49
N ALA A 142 -5.50 -10.84 25.41
CA ALA A 142 -4.82 -10.76 24.13
C ALA A 142 -3.40 -10.28 24.40
N SER A 143 -2.44 -11.14 24.08
CA SER A 143 -1.06 -10.99 24.50
C SER A 143 -0.53 -9.59 24.16
N PRO A 144 0.35 -8.99 24.98
CA PRO A 144 0.88 -7.64 24.76
C PRO A 144 1.38 -7.30 23.34
N PRO A 145 1.97 -8.21 22.52
CA PRO A 145 2.41 -7.85 21.16
C PRO A 145 1.27 -7.37 20.23
N PHE A 146 0.02 -7.78 20.48
CA PHE A 146 -1.11 -7.40 19.62
C PHE A 146 -1.49 -5.91 19.76
N ARG A 147 -1.31 -5.33 20.96
CA ARG A 147 -1.63 -3.91 21.20
C ARG A 147 -0.61 -2.97 20.54
N LEU A 148 0.67 -3.37 20.51
CA LEU A 148 1.72 -2.57 19.91
C LEU A 148 1.57 -2.50 18.39
N ALA A 149 1.36 -3.64 17.72
CA ALA A 149 1.18 -3.68 16.27
C ALA A 149 -0.06 -2.90 15.80
N TYR A 150 -1.17 -3.07 16.53
CA TYR A 150 -2.38 -2.28 16.29
C TYR A 150 -2.13 -0.79 16.49
N GLY A 151 -1.46 -0.41 17.58
CA GLY A 151 -1.10 0.98 17.87
C GLY A 151 -0.18 1.61 16.81
N VAL A 152 0.83 0.87 16.34
CA VAL A 152 1.72 1.30 15.25
C VAL A 152 0.95 1.50 13.95
N ARG A 153 0.03 0.58 13.63
CA ARG A 153 -0.83 0.69 12.43
C ARG A 153 -1.75 1.91 12.51
N GLN A 154 -2.40 2.14 13.65
CA GLN A 154 -3.27 3.31 13.87
C GLN A 154 -2.48 4.62 13.83
N ALA A 155 -1.30 4.67 14.45
CA ALA A 155 -0.40 5.81 14.37
C ALA A 155 0.08 6.09 12.94
N GLY A 156 0.39 5.03 12.17
CA GLY A 156 0.73 5.13 10.76
C GLY A 156 -0.43 5.67 9.92
N GLY A 157 -1.65 5.17 10.13
CA GLY A 157 -2.86 5.67 9.47
C GLY A 157 -3.11 7.15 9.76
N LEU A 158 -3.04 7.54 11.04
CA LEU A 158 -3.22 8.94 11.46
C LEU A 158 -2.14 9.86 10.88
N CYS A 159 -0.87 9.44 10.94
CA CYS A 159 0.24 10.18 10.34
C CYS A 159 0.02 10.38 8.84
N SER A 160 -0.43 9.34 8.13
CA SER A 160 -0.76 9.41 6.71
C SER A 160 -1.85 10.45 6.42
N VAL A 161 -2.93 10.49 7.22
CA VAL A 161 -3.97 11.52 7.09
C VAL A 161 -3.38 12.92 7.31
N VAL A 162 -2.65 13.14 8.41
CA VAL A 162 -2.09 14.46 8.74
C VAL A 162 -1.13 14.96 7.67
N VAL A 163 -0.22 14.10 7.19
CA VAL A 163 0.73 14.44 6.12
C VAL A 163 -0.02 14.69 4.82
N GLY A 164 -1.03 13.88 4.52
CA GLY A 164 -1.87 14.04 3.33
C GLY A 164 -2.57 15.40 3.31
N THR A 165 -3.26 15.76 4.40
CA THR A 165 -3.91 17.08 4.56
C THR A 165 -2.90 18.22 4.48
N GLY A 166 -1.73 18.04 5.08
CA GLY A 166 -0.62 18.98 4.96
C GLY A 166 -0.23 19.23 3.51
N LEU A 167 0.00 18.17 2.72
CA LEU A 167 0.35 18.28 1.31
C LEU A 167 -0.76 18.95 0.48
N LEU A 168 -2.04 18.64 0.76
CA LEU A 168 -3.16 19.32 0.11
C LEU A 168 -3.18 20.82 0.41
N SER A 169 -2.84 21.23 1.64
CA SER A 169 -2.76 22.65 1.98
C SER A 169 -1.61 23.38 1.24
N PHE A 170 -0.54 22.66 0.90
CA PHE A 170 0.60 23.19 0.15
C PHE A 170 0.30 23.43 -1.33
N VAL A 171 -0.73 22.78 -1.89
CA VAL A 171 -1.19 23.01 -3.28
C VAL A 171 -1.42 24.50 -3.56
N PHE A 172 -1.97 25.23 -2.58
CA PHE A 172 -2.24 26.67 -2.73
C PHE A 172 -0.98 27.55 -2.66
N ARG A 173 0.18 26.99 -2.28
CA ARG A 173 1.44 27.72 -2.08
C ARG A 173 2.46 27.48 -3.19
N THR A 174 2.40 26.35 -3.89
CA THR A 174 3.40 25.94 -4.89
C THR A 174 2.73 25.48 -6.18
N PRO A 175 2.40 26.40 -7.10
CA PRO A 175 1.62 26.10 -8.30
C PRO A 175 2.32 25.10 -9.24
N GLU A 176 3.65 25.09 -9.27
CA GLU A 176 4.48 24.24 -10.14
C GLU A 176 4.29 22.73 -9.90
N TYR A 177 3.88 22.33 -8.69
CA TYR A 177 3.71 20.93 -8.30
C TYR A 177 2.30 20.59 -7.84
N THR A 178 1.32 21.44 -8.19
CA THR A 178 -0.08 21.34 -7.76
C THR A 178 -0.63 19.92 -7.93
N GLY A 179 -0.48 19.32 -9.11
CA GLY A 179 -0.96 17.96 -9.37
C GLY A 179 -0.27 16.92 -8.49
N LEU A 180 1.05 17.03 -8.31
CA LEU A 180 1.83 16.04 -7.54
C LEU A 180 1.41 16.06 -6.08
N LEU A 181 1.37 17.25 -5.50
CA LEU A 181 1.03 17.47 -4.10
C LEU A 181 -0.44 17.12 -3.83
N ALA A 182 -1.34 17.48 -4.74
CA ALA A 182 -2.76 17.10 -4.66
C ALA A 182 -2.93 15.58 -4.71
N GLY A 183 -2.26 14.93 -5.66
CA GLY A 183 -2.34 13.49 -5.85
C GLY A 183 -1.75 12.70 -4.68
N ILE A 184 -0.52 13.01 -4.24
CA ILE A 184 0.13 12.35 -3.10
C ILE A 184 -0.65 12.65 -1.81
N GLY A 185 -1.09 13.90 -1.63
CA GLY A 185 -1.88 14.31 -0.47
C GLY A 185 -3.16 13.47 -0.34
N LEU A 186 -3.94 13.39 -1.41
CA LEU A 186 -5.14 12.57 -1.47
C LEU A 186 -4.85 11.08 -1.25
N LEU A 187 -3.78 10.56 -1.84
CA LEU A 187 -3.40 9.17 -1.71
C LEU A 187 -3.09 8.79 -0.25
N LEU A 188 -2.36 9.65 0.46
CA LEU A 188 -2.03 9.48 1.86
C LEU A 188 -3.26 9.60 2.76
N GLU A 189 -4.17 10.54 2.47
CA GLU A 189 -5.43 10.66 3.20
C GLU A 189 -6.30 9.40 3.06
N LEU A 190 -6.53 8.93 1.83
CA LEU A 190 -7.34 7.73 1.58
C LEU A 190 -6.72 6.48 2.21
N SER A 191 -5.40 6.30 2.05
CA SER A 191 -4.68 5.18 2.66
C SER A 191 -4.77 5.22 4.19
N GLY A 192 -4.62 6.41 4.77
CA GLY A 192 -4.75 6.63 6.21
C GLY A 192 -6.15 6.31 6.71
N LEU A 193 -7.19 6.81 6.03
CA LEU A 193 -8.59 6.52 6.36
C LEU A 193 -8.90 5.03 6.30
N VAL A 194 -8.50 4.34 5.22
CA VAL A 194 -8.67 2.88 5.10
C VAL A 194 -8.04 2.16 6.29
N VAL A 195 -6.80 2.52 6.65
CA VAL A 195 -6.09 1.90 7.79
C VAL A 195 -6.79 2.16 9.13
N LEU A 196 -7.29 3.38 9.35
CA LEU A 196 -8.01 3.73 10.58
C LEU A 196 -9.35 2.99 10.70
N LEU A 197 -10.04 2.78 9.57
CA LEU A 197 -11.37 2.17 9.52
C LEU A 197 -11.35 0.64 9.55
N GLU A 198 -10.28 0.00 9.07
CA GLU A 198 -10.18 -1.47 8.94
C GLU A 198 -10.17 -2.23 10.28
N GLY A 199 -10.03 -1.54 11.41
CA GLY A 199 -10.08 -2.12 12.76
C GLY A 199 -11.39 -1.89 13.51
N ILE A 200 -12.35 -1.19 12.93
CA ILE A 200 -13.60 -0.84 13.60
C ILE A 200 -14.62 -1.96 13.41
N ASP A 201 -15.21 -2.44 14.50
CA ASP A 201 -16.33 -3.39 14.44
C ASP A 201 -17.50 -2.76 13.67
N PRO A 202 -17.91 -3.34 12.52
CA PRO A 202 -18.97 -2.79 11.70
C PRO A 202 -20.29 -2.66 12.46
N ASP A 203 -20.58 -3.56 13.42
CA ASP A 203 -21.82 -3.52 14.20
C ASP A 203 -21.77 -2.40 15.26
N GLU A 204 -20.61 -2.14 15.86
CA GLU A 204 -20.42 -1.00 16.77
C GLU A 204 -20.48 0.33 16.02
N PHE A 205 -19.89 0.39 14.82
CA PHE A 205 -19.92 1.59 13.99
C PHE A 205 -21.31 1.90 13.42
N ALA A 206 -21.99 0.90 12.86
CA ALA A 206 -23.33 1.06 12.30
C ALA A 206 -24.36 1.51 13.34
N ARG A 207 -24.16 1.17 14.62
CA ARG A 207 -24.96 1.70 15.73
C ARG A 207 -24.73 3.19 16.00
N ARG A 208 -23.53 3.71 15.71
CA ARG A 208 -23.15 5.11 15.96
C ARG A 208 -23.36 6.02 14.75
N VAL A 209 -23.21 5.48 13.54
CA VAL A 209 -23.25 6.25 12.30
C VAL A 209 -24.39 5.76 11.43
N PRO A 210 -25.39 6.60 11.13
CA PRO A 210 -26.46 6.22 10.21
C PRO A 210 -25.90 5.81 8.84
N SER A 211 -26.47 4.77 8.23
CA SER A 211 -26.02 4.22 6.94
C SER A 211 -25.96 5.26 5.81
N TRP A 212 -26.86 6.25 5.82
CA TRP A 212 -26.86 7.35 4.85
C TRP A 212 -25.65 8.28 5.01
N VAL A 213 -25.13 8.46 6.24
CA VAL A 213 -23.92 9.26 6.51
C VAL A 213 -22.68 8.52 5.99
N SER A 214 -22.57 7.23 6.27
CA SER A 214 -21.46 6.39 5.77
C SER A 214 -21.45 6.34 4.23
N THR A 215 -22.61 6.04 3.62
CA THR A 215 -22.77 5.99 2.16
C THR A 215 -22.49 7.34 1.52
N GLY A 216 -23.01 8.43 2.12
CA GLY A 216 -22.75 9.79 1.65
C GLY A 216 -21.27 10.17 1.71
N THR A 217 -20.58 9.79 2.79
CA THR A 217 -19.14 10.03 2.97
C THR A 217 -18.31 9.25 1.94
N LYS A 218 -18.58 7.95 1.75
CA LYS A 218 -17.93 7.13 0.71
C LYS A 218 -18.14 7.70 -0.68
N THR A 219 -19.37 8.15 -0.98
CA THR A 219 -19.73 8.76 -2.27
C THR A 219 -18.98 10.08 -2.48
N ALA A 220 -18.97 10.97 -1.48
CA ALA A 220 -18.27 12.25 -1.56
C ALA A 220 -16.76 12.06 -1.77
N LEU A 221 -16.13 11.14 -1.02
CA LEU A 221 -14.72 10.79 -1.19
C LEU A 221 -14.44 10.22 -2.58
N THR A 222 -15.33 9.37 -3.10
CA THR A 222 -15.20 8.80 -4.45
C THR A 222 -15.26 9.89 -5.51
N LEU A 223 -16.28 10.74 -5.48
CA LEU A 223 -16.42 11.84 -6.45
C LEU A 223 -15.24 12.81 -6.40
N GLY A 224 -14.84 13.26 -5.19
CA GLY A 224 -13.70 14.14 -5.01
C GLY A 224 -12.40 13.53 -5.53
N SER A 225 -12.18 12.25 -5.24
CA SER A 225 -10.97 11.53 -5.69
C SER A 225 -10.98 11.27 -7.18
N SER A 226 -12.12 10.93 -7.77
CA SER A 226 -12.27 10.79 -9.23
C SER A 226 -11.98 12.10 -9.96
N LEU A 227 -12.41 13.26 -9.42
CA LEU A 227 -12.08 14.56 -9.99
C LEU A 227 -10.57 14.82 -9.99
N VAL A 228 -9.88 14.49 -8.90
CA VAL A 228 -8.41 14.60 -8.82
C VAL A 228 -7.73 13.65 -9.83
N VAL A 229 -8.19 12.41 -9.93
CA VAL A 229 -7.70 11.44 -10.93
C VAL A 229 -7.86 11.97 -12.35
N VAL A 230 -9.04 12.50 -12.70
CA VAL A 230 -9.25 13.09 -14.04
C VAL A 230 -8.30 14.26 -14.26
N ALA A 231 -8.13 15.15 -13.28
CA ALA A 231 -7.20 16.28 -13.38
C ALA A 231 -5.74 15.83 -13.60
N LEU A 232 -5.30 14.77 -12.90
CA LEU A 232 -3.99 14.15 -13.07
C LEU A 232 -3.81 13.43 -14.42
N LEU A 233 -4.88 12.87 -14.98
CA LEU A 233 -4.81 12.20 -16.28
C LEU A 233 -4.85 13.19 -17.45
N VAL A 234 -5.50 14.34 -17.32
CA VAL A 234 -5.53 15.39 -18.38
C VAL A 234 -4.11 15.89 -18.72
N THR A 235 -3.20 15.89 -17.74
CA THR A 235 -1.79 16.24 -17.95
C THR A 235 -0.98 15.21 -18.75
N LEU A 236 -1.56 14.04 -19.11
CA LEU A 236 -0.92 13.05 -19.98
C LEU A 236 -0.86 13.45 -21.46
N SER A 237 -1.52 14.55 -21.84
CA SER A 237 -1.45 15.08 -23.22
C SER A 237 -0.02 15.38 -23.67
N ASN A 238 0.91 15.65 -22.73
CA ASN A 238 2.34 15.71 -22.96
C ASN A 238 3.06 14.71 -22.06
N VAL A 239 3.66 13.67 -22.65
CA VAL A 239 4.39 12.68 -21.86
C VAL A 239 5.67 13.31 -21.29
N THR A 240 5.64 13.57 -20.00
CA THR A 240 6.75 14.06 -19.19
C THR A 240 6.97 13.11 -18.00
N PRO A 241 8.14 13.10 -17.34
CA PRO A 241 8.32 12.35 -16.10
C PRO A 241 7.23 12.64 -15.06
N LEU A 242 6.79 13.91 -15.01
CA LEU A 242 5.74 14.38 -14.12
C LEU A 242 4.37 13.80 -14.47
N SER A 243 4.01 13.72 -15.76
CA SER A 243 2.73 13.13 -16.18
C SER A 243 2.68 11.62 -15.92
N VAL A 244 3.81 10.91 -16.02
CA VAL A 244 3.90 9.48 -15.64
C VAL A 244 3.66 9.31 -14.14
N ALA A 245 4.24 10.17 -13.30
CA ALA A 245 3.98 10.16 -11.86
C ALA A 245 2.49 10.41 -11.55
N TYR A 246 1.86 11.33 -12.27
CA TYR A 246 0.42 11.61 -12.14
C TYR A 246 -0.47 10.43 -12.51
N ALA A 247 -0.14 9.70 -13.58
CA ALA A 247 -0.85 8.45 -13.91
C ALA A 247 -0.67 7.38 -12.83
N GLY A 248 0.55 7.20 -12.33
CA GLY A 248 0.83 6.24 -11.24
C GLY A 248 0.01 6.55 -10.00
N ILE A 249 0.01 7.80 -9.55
CA ILE A 249 -0.78 8.25 -8.40
C ILE A 249 -2.28 8.05 -8.66
N SER A 250 -2.75 8.34 -9.87
CA SER A 250 -4.16 8.15 -10.24
C SER A 250 -4.62 6.71 -10.08
N VAL A 251 -3.81 5.75 -10.54
CA VAL A 251 -4.10 4.32 -10.37
C VAL A 251 -4.16 3.95 -8.89
N LEU A 252 -3.21 4.43 -8.08
CA LEU A 252 -3.18 4.13 -6.65
C LEU A 252 -4.38 4.74 -5.90
N VAL A 253 -4.82 5.93 -6.28
CA VAL A 253 -6.05 6.55 -5.74
C VAL A 253 -7.27 5.69 -6.07
N VAL A 254 -7.41 5.25 -7.32
CA VAL A 254 -8.52 4.37 -7.73
C VAL A 254 -8.51 3.06 -6.94
N LEU A 255 -7.34 2.44 -6.73
CA LEU A 255 -7.22 1.22 -5.92
C LEU A 255 -7.66 1.45 -4.47
N GLN A 256 -7.30 2.59 -3.86
CA GLN A 256 -7.77 2.91 -2.51
C GLN A 256 -9.27 3.17 -2.44
N LEU A 257 -9.87 3.75 -3.48
CA LEU A 257 -11.32 3.89 -3.55
C LEU A 257 -12.01 2.53 -3.60
N VAL A 258 -11.55 1.61 -4.44
CA VAL A 258 -12.09 0.23 -4.48
C VAL A 258 -12.02 -0.39 -3.10
N ARG A 259 -10.87 -0.29 -2.44
CA ARG A 259 -10.65 -0.82 -1.10
C ARG A 259 -11.57 -0.19 -0.04
N LEU A 260 -11.79 1.13 -0.11
CA LEU A 260 -12.72 1.84 0.77
C LEU A 260 -14.16 1.32 0.64
N TRP A 261 -14.58 0.96 -0.58
CA TRP A 261 -15.90 0.40 -0.84
C TRP A 261 -16.05 -1.06 -0.39
N GLU A 262 -14.95 -1.83 -0.35
CA GLU A 262 -14.94 -3.19 0.21
C GLU A 262 -15.03 -3.23 1.73
N LEU A 263 -14.75 -2.10 2.42
CA LEU A 263 -14.87 -2.05 3.87
C LEU A 263 -16.35 -2.10 4.31
N PRO A 264 -16.70 -2.95 5.30
CA PRO A 264 -18.05 -3.11 5.83
C PRO A 264 -18.44 -1.92 6.74
N ILE A 265 -18.51 -0.72 6.18
CA ILE A 265 -18.85 0.54 6.86
C ILE A 265 -20.13 1.13 6.30
#